data_AF-A0A0V0WFD9-F1
#
_entry.id   AF-A0A0V0WFD9-F1
#
_cell.length_a   1.000
_cell.length_b   1.000
_cell.length_c   1.000
_cell.angle_alpha   90.00
_cell.angle_beta   90.00
_cell.angle_gamma   90.00
#
_symmetry.space_group_name_H-M   'P 1'
#
loop_
_entity.id
_entity.type
_entity.pdbx_description
1 polymer ?
#
loop_
_entity_poly.entity_id
_entity_poly.type
_entity_poly.pdbx_seq_one_letter_code
_entity_poly.pdbx_strand_id
1 'polypeptide(L)'
;MYALYVHAKSPGSTWPHDRSSTAALSVYNPSENVTVDERLYAFKGRCQFTQYMPKKPEKYGIKFSVACCSKSSYAWIMQIYTGKPSSGTREKNQEMRMVLDMVKGLKELKKKNLTLVGTVKKIKPELPRELLQLQGRKLNNSTFAFSEDCSIISYRPKKNKNVIVLSTMHNDNQVCDGKGSKPDIILHYNITKGGVDNLDKMTPTYSCQRMTARWSLVIFCNIIDVSAYNAYVLWTEKHPAWNARRLHKRRLFLEELGKALVQLEMMRRKTLPRTAAAKSAVERLLEDAEQPSTSGITDTDTGGKKRTHVNSVFQVTTRQAYVVKKCQKYICKDHTQSYCNSCAEEI
;
A
#
# COMPACT_ATOMS: atom_id res chain seq x y z
N MET A 1 12.12 10.36 1.47
CA MET A 1 10.83 9.79 1.95
C MET A 1 9.77 10.34 1.02
N TYR A 2 9.28 9.54 0.07
CA TYR A 2 8.38 10.00 -0.99
C TYR A 2 6.98 10.27 -0.44
N ALA A 3 6.45 11.43 -0.79
CA ALA A 3 5.45 12.15 -0.02
C ALA A 3 4.04 11.53 -0.15
N LEU A 4 3.47 11.19 1.00
CA LEU A 4 2.06 10.94 1.19
C LEU A 4 1.45 12.21 1.78
N TYR A 5 0.53 12.86 1.07
CA TYR A 5 -0.13 14.04 1.59
C TYR A 5 -1.25 13.62 2.54
N VAL A 6 -1.03 13.80 3.85
CA VAL A 6 -2.05 13.59 4.88
C VAL A 6 -2.58 14.94 5.33
N HIS A 7 -3.81 15.26 4.93
CA HIS A 7 -4.48 16.48 5.35
C HIS A 7 -5.37 16.20 6.56
N ALA A 8 -5.11 16.89 7.67
CA ALA A 8 -6.00 16.95 8.83
C ALA A 8 -6.54 18.38 8.92
N LYS A 9 -7.81 18.58 8.56
CA LYS A 9 -8.44 19.92 8.65
C LYS A 9 -9.27 19.98 9.94
N SER A 10 -8.77 20.66 10.97
CA SER A 10 -9.63 21.18 12.03
C SER A 10 -10.04 22.60 11.68
N PRO A 11 -11.27 23.04 11.96
CA PRO A 11 -11.62 24.46 11.83
C PRO A 11 -10.75 25.25 12.82
N GLY A 12 -9.88 26.14 12.34
CA GLY A 12 -9.07 27.04 13.17
C GLY A 12 -7.62 26.63 13.44
N SER A 13 -7.07 25.57 12.84
CA SER A 13 -5.62 25.32 12.88
C SER A 13 -4.94 25.72 11.56
N THR A 14 -4.12 26.76 11.60
CA THR A 14 -3.14 27.05 10.56
C THR A 14 -1.93 26.14 10.76
N TRP A 15 -2.04 24.90 10.30
CA TRP A 15 -0.82 24.10 10.04
C TRP A 15 -0.05 24.78 8.89
N PRO A 16 1.29 24.73 8.86
CA PRO A 16 2.07 25.39 7.83
C PRO A 16 1.66 24.82 6.48
N HIS A 17 0.79 25.59 5.82
CA HIS A 17 0.44 25.37 4.44
C HIS A 17 1.73 25.48 3.62
N ASP A 18 1.84 24.60 2.63
CA ASP A 18 2.46 24.90 1.33
C ASP A 18 3.76 24.18 0.94
N ARG A 19 4.49 23.50 1.84
CA ARG A 19 5.73 22.79 1.41
C ARG A 19 5.60 21.28 1.16
N SER A 20 4.59 20.62 1.74
CA SER A 20 4.35 19.17 1.59
C SER A 20 3.30 18.83 0.53
N SER A 21 2.47 19.79 0.13
CA SER A 21 1.42 19.64 -0.89
C SER A 21 2.01 19.42 -2.29
N THR A 22 3.04 20.21 -2.64
CA THR A 22 3.72 20.20 -3.95
C THR A 22 4.64 19.00 -4.17
N ALA A 23 5.17 18.40 -3.10
CA ALA A 23 6.12 17.29 -3.19
C ALA A 23 5.47 15.92 -3.49
N ALA A 24 4.22 15.68 -3.07
CA ALA A 24 3.50 14.43 -3.37
C ALA A 24 2.90 14.45 -4.79
N LEU A 25 2.35 15.59 -5.19
CA LEU A 25 1.69 15.77 -6.49
C LEU A 25 2.68 15.74 -7.67
N SER A 26 3.98 15.96 -7.45
CA SER A 26 5.01 16.00 -8.51
C SER A 26 5.74 14.67 -8.77
N VAL A 27 5.59 13.66 -7.90
CA VAL A 27 6.40 12.42 -7.96
C VAL A 27 5.74 11.29 -8.74
N TYR A 28 4.42 11.31 -8.86
CA TYR A 28 3.65 10.26 -9.54
C TYR A 28 2.57 10.89 -10.40
N ASN A 29 2.42 10.43 -11.65
CA ASN A 29 1.30 10.79 -12.51
C ASN A 29 0.34 9.58 -12.52
N PRO A 30 -0.92 9.72 -12.09
CA PRO A 30 -1.77 8.57 -11.94
C PRO A 30 -2.13 8.04 -13.32
N SER A 31 -2.50 6.75 -13.38
CA SER A 31 -3.18 6.24 -14.56
C SER A 31 -4.48 7.00 -14.80
N GLU A 32 -5.11 6.75 -15.94
CA GLU A 32 -6.40 7.34 -16.34
C GLU A 32 -7.48 7.29 -15.24
N ASN A 33 -7.46 6.25 -14.41
CA ASN A 33 -8.48 6.00 -13.39
C ASN A 33 -7.93 6.21 -11.97
N VAL A 34 -8.68 7.00 -11.19
CA VAL A 34 -8.46 7.24 -9.76
C VAL A 34 -9.74 6.83 -9.02
N THR A 35 -9.58 6.12 -7.90
CA THR A 35 -10.68 5.75 -7.00
C THR A 35 -10.58 6.52 -5.69
N VAL A 36 -11.71 6.92 -5.14
CA VAL A 36 -11.82 7.55 -3.82
C VAL A 36 -12.71 6.70 -2.96
N ASP A 37 -12.20 6.24 -1.82
CA ASP A 37 -12.94 5.42 -0.89
C ASP A 37 -12.37 5.56 0.54
N GLU A 38 -12.93 4.81 1.47
CA GLU A 38 -12.70 4.96 2.90
C GLU A 38 -11.88 3.80 3.45
N ARG A 39 -10.81 4.16 4.14
CA ARG A 39 -9.94 3.27 4.90
C ARG A 39 -10.20 3.44 6.38
N LEU A 40 -10.23 2.35 7.13
CA LEU A 40 -10.30 2.38 8.60
C LEU A 40 -9.02 1.79 9.16
N TYR A 41 -8.26 2.60 9.89
CA TYR A 41 -7.02 2.16 10.54
C TYR A 41 -7.27 1.89 12.02
N ALA A 42 -7.06 0.64 12.44
CA ALA A 42 -7.55 0.13 13.72
C ALA A 42 -7.02 0.91 14.92
N PHE A 43 -7.92 1.30 15.83
CA PHE A 43 -7.58 1.98 17.07
C PHE A 43 -8.73 1.90 18.07
N LYS A 44 -8.41 1.54 19.33
CA LYS A 44 -9.37 1.43 20.43
C LYS A 44 -9.08 2.38 21.60
N GLY A 45 -8.04 3.22 21.50
CA GLY A 45 -7.71 4.20 22.52
C GLY A 45 -8.63 5.42 22.48
N ARG A 46 -8.42 6.34 23.43
CA ARG A 46 -9.20 7.58 23.50
C ARG A 46 -8.81 8.52 22.36
N CYS A 47 -9.77 8.83 21.49
CA CYS A 47 -9.65 9.84 20.45
C CYS A 47 -11.05 10.33 20.09
N GLN A 48 -11.22 11.65 19.95
CA GLN A 48 -12.52 12.31 19.72
C GLN A 48 -13.16 11.92 18.37
N PHE A 49 -12.36 11.43 17.43
CA PHE A 49 -12.78 11.13 16.06
C PHE A 49 -12.60 9.66 15.66
N THR A 50 -12.46 8.77 16.64
CA THR A 50 -12.59 7.32 16.40
C THR A 50 -13.97 7.04 15.80
N GLN A 51 -14.02 6.19 14.77
CA GLN A 51 -15.24 5.77 14.08
C GLN A 51 -15.50 4.28 14.28
N TYR A 52 -16.78 3.94 14.37
CA TYR A 52 -17.27 2.58 14.31
C TYR A 52 -17.76 2.26 12.89
N MET A 53 -17.19 1.25 12.23
CA MET A 53 -17.62 0.78 10.91
C MET A 53 -17.90 -0.73 10.97
N PRO A 54 -19.19 -1.15 11.08
CA PRO A 54 -19.54 -2.54 11.38
C PRO A 54 -19.15 -3.55 10.30
N LYS A 55 -18.95 -3.09 9.06
CA LYS A 55 -18.60 -3.92 7.90
C LYS A 55 -17.08 -4.06 7.67
N LYS A 56 -16.25 -3.32 8.40
CA LYS A 56 -14.78 -3.45 8.31
C LYS A 56 -14.32 -4.57 9.27
N PRO A 57 -13.24 -5.30 8.96
CA PRO A 57 -12.73 -6.38 9.82
C PRO A 57 -12.42 -5.89 11.23
N GLU A 58 -11.68 -4.78 11.32
CA GLU A 58 -11.52 -4.01 12.55
C GLU A 58 -12.62 -2.97 12.62
N LYS A 59 -13.52 -3.10 13.60
CA LYS A 59 -14.73 -2.28 13.65
C LYS A 59 -14.50 -0.87 14.19
N TYR A 60 -13.42 -0.65 14.93
CA TYR A 60 -13.09 0.64 15.57
C TYR A 60 -11.74 1.15 15.11
N GLY A 61 -11.68 2.41 14.68
CA GLY A 61 -10.43 3.01 14.25
C GLY A 61 -10.55 4.46 13.81
N ILE A 62 -9.45 4.98 13.27
CA ILE A 62 -9.40 6.30 12.66
C ILE A 62 -9.78 6.13 11.19
N LYS A 63 -10.83 6.83 10.76
CA LYS A 63 -11.31 6.81 9.37
C LYS A 63 -10.50 7.79 8.52
N PHE A 64 -10.02 7.31 7.38
CA PHE A 64 -9.37 8.08 6.35
C PHE A 64 -10.20 8.00 5.08
N SER A 65 -10.39 9.12 4.40
CA SER A 65 -10.77 9.12 2.99
C SER A 65 -9.48 9.12 2.18
N VAL A 66 -9.39 8.26 1.16
CA VAL A 66 -8.17 8.01 0.40
C VAL A 66 -8.48 8.11 -1.08
N ALA A 67 -7.70 8.91 -1.81
CA ALA A 67 -7.65 8.89 -3.26
C ALA A 67 -6.47 8.02 -3.72
N CYS A 68 -6.73 7.01 -4.54
CA CYS A 68 -5.72 6.09 -5.06
C CYS A 68 -5.78 5.95 -6.57
N CYS A 69 -4.62 5.72 -7.21
CA CYS A 69 -4.57 5.21 -8.57
C CYS A 69 -5.25 3.83 -8.63
N SER A 70 -6.24 3.64 -9.50
CA SER A 70 -7.01 2.38 -9.55
C SER A 70 -6.15 1.17 -9.91
N LYS A 71 -5.14 1.36 -10.78
CA LYS A 71 -4.28 0.28 -11.28
C LYS A 71 -3.20 -0.15 -10.29
N SER A 72 -2.49 0.82 -9.72
CA SER A 72 -1.31 0.57 -8.87
C SER A 72 -1.61 0.64 -7.37
N SER A 73 -2.81 1.13 -6.99
CA SER A 73 -3.16 1.44 -5.60
C SER A 73 -2.25 2.46 -4.94
N TYR A 74 -1.47 3.22 -5.72
CA TYR A 74 -0.66 4.34 -5.21
C TYR A 74 -1.59 5.35 -4.52
N ALA A 75 -1.33 5.63 -3.25
CA ALA A 75 -2.13 6.56 -2.46
C ALA A 75 -1.67 8.00 -2.70
N TRP A 76 -2.56 8.82 -3.24
CA TRP A 76 -2.29 10.21 -3.58
C TRP A 76 -2.49 11.13 -2.39
N ILE A 77 -3.72 11.14 -1.90
CA ILE A 77 -4.19 12.03 -0.86
C ILE A 77 -4.90 11.18 0.17
N MET A 78 -4.59 11.40 1.44
CA MET A 78 -5.36 10.89 2.56
C MET A 78 -5.88 12.06 3.39
N GLN A 79 -7.17 12.04 3.70
CA GLN A 79 -7.79 13.01 4.58
C GLN A 79 -8.35 12.32 5.80
N ILE A 80 -7.98 12.78 6.98
CA ILE A 80 -8.49 12.23 8.24
C ILE A 80 -9.91 12.75 8.47
N TYR A 81 -10.82 11.84 8.79
CA TYR A 81 -12.12 12.20 9.30
C TYR A 81 -11.99 12.59 10.78
N THR A 82 -12.24 13.87 11.09
CA THR A 82 -12.12 14.44 12.44
C THR A 82 -13.44 14.55 13.18
N GLY A 83 -14.52 13.94 12.68
CA GLY A 83 -15.83 14.05 13.31
C GLY A 83 -16.51 15.40 13.05
N LYS A 84 -17.32 15.84 14.00
CA LYS A 84 -18.05 17.11 13.91
C LYS A 84 -17.07 18.29 14.09
N PRO A 85 -17.16 19.34 13.25
CA PRO A 85 -16.43 20.57 13.51
C PRO A 85 -16.87 21.20 14.84
N SER A 86 -15.99 22.01 15.44
CA SER A 86 -16.23 22.75 16.70
C SER A 86 -17.45 23.66 16.66
N SER A 87 -17.93 24.04 15.46
CA SER A 87 -19.17 24.80 15.25
C SER A 87 -20.45 24.03 15.60
N GLY A 88 -20.37 22.73 15.91
CA GLY A 88 -21.50 21.90 16.34
C GLY A 88 -22.48 21.51 15.22
N THR A 89 -22.44 22.18 14.07
CA THR A 89 -23.31 21.87 12.92
C THR A 89 -22.83 20.58 12.24
N ARG A 90 -23.74 19.62 12.05
CA ARG A 90 -23.45 18.42 11.26
C ARG A 90 -23.21 18.82 9.80
N GLU A 91 -22.02 18.53 9.30
CA GLU A 91 -21.69 18.74 7.90
C GLU A 91 -22.57 17.84 7.01
N LYS A 92 -23.33 18.44 6.09
CA LYS A 92 -24.07 17.72 5.04
C LYS A 92 -23.14 17.53 3.83
N ASN A 93 -23.29 16.43 3.10
CA ASN A 93 -22.52 16.13 1.88
C ASN A 93 -21.00 16.08 2.07
N GLN A 94 -20.53 15.68 3.25
CA GLN A 94 -19.11 15.60 3.56
C GLN A 94 -18.33 14.67 2.62
N GLU A 95 -18.91 13.52 2.24
CA GLU A 95 -18.33 12.61 1.24
C GLU A 95 -18.09 13.34 -0.09
N MET A 96 -19.07 14.11 -0.56
CA MET A 96 -18.96 14.90 -1.80
C MET A 96 -17.91 15.99 -1.67
N ARG A 97 -17.86 16.73 -0.55
CA ARG A 97 -16.82 17.73 -0.31
C ARG A 97 -15.43 17.11 -0.33
N MET A 98 -15.22 15.98 0.34
CA MET A 98 -13.94 15.28 0.37
C MET A 98 -13.50 14.86 -1.03
N VAL A 99 -14.41 14.27 -1.81
CA VAL A 99 -14.13 13.92 -3.21
C VAL A 99 -13.73 15.16 -4.00
N LEU A 100 -14.49 16.26 -3.88
CA LEU A 100 -14.18 17.51 -4.58
C LEU A 100 -12.84 18.13 -4.14
N ASP A 101 -12.49 18.07 -2.85
CA ASP A 101 -11.23 18.59 -2.30
C ASP A 101 -10.03 17.78 -2.80
N MET A 102 -10.14 16.44 -2.76
CA MET A 102 -9.13 15.53 -3.31
C MET A 102 -8.98 15.71 -4.82
N VAL A 103 -10.10 15.87 -5.52
CA VAL A 103 -10.13 16.14 -6.96
C VAL A 103 -9.55 17.52 -7.30
N LYS A 104 -9.76 18.54 -6.46
CA LYS A 104 -9.15 19.86 -6.66
C LYS A 104 -7.63 19.76 -6.70
N GLY A 105 -7.04 18.97 -5.80
CA GLY A 105 -5.60 18.67 -5.82
C GLY A 105 -5.14 17.97 -7.12
N LEU A 106 -6.01 17.16 -7.74
CA LEU A 106 -5.74 16.55 -9.05
C LEU A 106 -5.88 17.54 -10.21
N LYS A 107 -6.78 18.53 -10.11
CA LYS A 107 -6.98 19.56 -11.15
C LYS A 107 -5.76 20.45 -11.36
N GLU A 108 -4.96 20.66 -10.31
CA GLU A 108 -3.69 21.40 -10.41
C GLU A 108 -2.66 20.69 -11.31
N LEU A 109 -2.85 19.40 -11.62
CA LEU A 109 -1.98 18.60 -12.50
C LEU A 109 -2.36 18.63 -14.00
N LYS A 110 -3.12 19.66 -14.43
CA LYS A 110 -3.51 20.06 -15.81
C LYS A 110 -4.85 19.55 -16.34
N LYS A 111 -5.57 20.47 -17.03
CA LYS A 111 -6.35 20.35 -18.29
C LYS A 111 -7.07 19.01 -18.62
N LYS A 112 -7.53 18.23 -17.64
CA LYS A 112 -8.28 16.99 -17.89
C LYS A 112 -9.76 17.20 -17.61
N ASN A 113 -10.61 16.85 -18.57
CA ASN A 113 -12.05 16.70 -18.38
C ASN A 113 -12.28 15.52 -17.45
N LEU A 114 -12.31 15.78 -16.14
CA LEU A 114 -12.55 14.74 -15.15
C LEU A 114 -13.99 14.24 -15.26
N THR A 115 -14.13 12.94 -15.37
CA THR A 115 -15.41 12.26 -15.36
C THR A 115 -15.60 11.51 -14.04
N LEU A 116 -16.84 11.17 -13.72
CA LEU A 116 -17.22 10.45 -12.51
C LEU A 116 -17.96 9.17 -12.91
N VAL A 117 -17.61 8.06 -12.26
CA VAL A 117 -18.37 6.81 -12.31
C VAL A 117 -18.54 6.29 -10.89
N GLY A 118 -19.77 6.00 -10.48
CA GLY A 118 -20.02 5.54 -9.11
C GLY A 118 -21.42 5.02 -8.86
N THR A 119 -21.57 4.23 -7.81
CA THR A 119 -22.89 3.70 -7.42
C THR A 119 -23.74 4.77 -6.77
N VAL A 120 -25.04 4.77 -7.09
CA VAL A 120 -26.02 5.70 -6.49
C VAL A 120 -26.93 4.96 -5.51
N LYS A 121 -27.20 5.57 -4.36
CA LYS A 121 -28.15 5.04 -3.37
C LYS A 121 -29.57 5.12 -3.93
N LYS A 122 -30.33 4.02 -3.87
CA LYS A 122 -31.71 3.92 -4.38
C LYS A 122 -32.72 4.91 -3.76
N ILE A 123 -32.38 5.47 -2.61
CA ILE A 123 -33.23 6.39 -1.83
C ILE A 123 -33.15 7.82 -2.40
N LYS A 124 -32.28 8.06 -3.39
CA LYS A 124 -32.11 9.39 -3.99
C LYS A 124 -33.39 9.83 -4.73
N PRO A 125 -34.02 10.96 -4.34
CA PRO A 125 -35.27 11.41 -4.93
C PRO A 125 -35.12 11.80 -6.41
N GLU A 126 -33.90 12.10 -6.86
CA GLU A 126 -33.59 12.46 -8.23
C GLU A 126 -33.62 11.25 -9.19
N LEU A 127 -33.77 10.03 -8.67
CA LEU A 127 -33.80 8.81 -9.48
C LEU A 127 -35.18 8.60 -10.14
N PRO A 128 -35.24 8.42 -11.48
CA PRO A 128 -36.46 7.98 -12.15
C PRO A 128 -37.01 6.68 -11.57
N ARG A 129 -38.34 6.61 -11.38
CA ARG A 129 -39.02 5.46 -10.74
C ARG A 129 -38.87 4.19 -11.58
N GLU A 130 -38.76 4.34 -12.89
CA GLU A 130 -38.58 3.29 -13.89
C GLU A 130 -37.28 2.52 -13.65
N LEU A 131 -36.22 3.20 -13.18
CA LEU A 131 -34.95 2.56 -12.82
C LEU A 131 -35.04 1.76 -11.51
N LEU A 132 -36.04 2.04 -10.67
CA LEU A 132 -36.24 1.34 -9.40
C LEU A 132 -37.17 0.13 -9.54
N GLN A 133 -38.02 0.11 -10.56
CA GLN A 133 -38.97 -0.96 -10.82
C GLN A 133 -38.26 -2.27 -11.19
N LEU A 134 -38.52 -3.32 -10.42
CA LEU A 134 -37.96 -4.67 -10.64
C LEU A 134 -38.99 -5.70 -11.05
N GLN A 135 -40.27 -5.46 -10.80
CA GLN A 135 -41.33 -6.39 -11.15
C GLN A 135 -41.39 -6.56 -12.67
N GLY A 136 -41.53 -7.79 -13.16
CA GLY A 136 -41.55 -8.10 -14.59
C GLY A 136 -40.18 -8.11 -15.31
N ARG A 137 -39.12 -7.52 -14.75
CA ARG A 137 -37.79 -7.50 -15.40
C ARG A 137 -37.08 -8.85 -15.32
N LYS A 138 -36.47 -9.31 -16.42
CA LYS A 138 -35.64 -10.53 -16.43
C LYS A 138 -34.35 -10.35 -15.61
N LEU A 139 -33.71 -11.44 -15.18
CA LEU A 139 -32.38 -11.37 -14.57
C LEU A 139 -31.34 -10.92 -15.61
N ASN A 140 -30.29 -10.26 -15.15
CA ASN A 140 -29.22 -9.69 -15.97
C ASN A 140 -29.70 -8.65 -17.00
N ASN A 141 -30.92 -8.14 -16.84
CA ASN A 141 -31.44 -7.07 -17.65
C ASN A 141 -30.97 -5.70 -17.11
N SER A 142 -30.75 -4.77 -18.03
CA SER A 142 -30.30 -3.41 -17.76
C SER A 142 -31.30 -2.40 -18.33
N THR A 143 -31.52 -1.31 -17.62
CA THR A 143 -32.29 -0.15 -18.08
C THR A 143 -31.39 1.06 -17.97
N PHE A 144 -31.38 1.89 -19.01
CA PHE A 144 -30.52 3.06 -19.12
C PHE A 144 -31.42 4.29 -19.14
N ALA A 145 -30.99 5.36 -18.48
CA ALA A 145 -31.53 6.69 -18.66
C ALA A 145 -30.38 7.65 -18.95
N PHE A 146 -30.59 8.51 -19.93
CA PHE A 146 -29.60 9.44 -20.44
C PHE A 146 -30.06 10.86 -20.16
N SER A 147 -29.13 11.69 -19.72
CA SER A 147 -29.24 13.14 -19.64
C SER A 147 -28.12 13.74 -20.50
N GLU A 148 -28.14 15.05 -20.69
CA GLU A 148 -27.11 15.78 -21.44
C GLU A 148 -25.70 15.52 -20.90
N ASP A 149 -25.54 15.56 -19.58
CA ASP A 149 -24.22 15.47 -18.93
C ASP A 149 -23.88 14.10 -18.33
N CYS A 150 -24.82 13.16 -18.30
CA CYS A 150 -24.59 11.86 -17.66
C CYS A 150 -25.56 10.75 -18.10
N SER A 151 -25.10 9.53 -17.89
CA SER A 151 -25.88 8.31 -18.03
C SER A 151 -26.04 7.64 -16.67
N ILE A 152 -27.23 7.12 -16.42
CA ILE A 152 -27.51 6.31 -15.23
C ILE A 152 -28.10 4.98 -15.65
N ILE A 153 -27.66 3.92 -14.98
CA ILE A 153 -28.06 2.55 -15.30
C ILE A 153 -28.65 1.86 -14.10
N SER A 154 -29.65 1.02 -14.36
CA SER A 154 -30.20 0.05 -13.41
C SER A 154 -29.96 -1.36 -13.94
N TYR A 155 -29.07 -2.09 -13.28
CA TYR A 155 -28.73 -3.47 -13.62
C TYR A 155 -29.25 -4.44 -12.55
N ARG A 156 -29.92 -5.52 -12.98
CA ARG A 156 -30.51 -6.53 -12.09
C ARG A 156 -29.72 -7.84 -12.10
N PRO A 157 -28.63 -7.99 -11.31
CA PRO A 157 -27.82 -9.20 -11.30
C PRO A 157 -28.48 -10.41 -10.62
N LYS A 158 -29.40 -10.18 -9.67
CA LYS A 158 -30.03 -11.25 -8.86
C LYS A 158 -31.48 -10.89 -8.55
N LYS A 159 -32.26 -11.88 -8.10
CA LYS A 159 -33.63 -11.65 -7.60
C LYS A 159 -33.58 -10.61 -6.47
N ASN A 160 -34.44 -9.60 -6.54
CA ASN A 160 -34.55 -8.50 -5.58
C ASN A 160 -33.26 -7.67 -5.37
N LYS A 161 -32.29 -7.74 -6.29
CA LYS A 161 -31.09 -6.90 -6.27
C LYS A 161 -31.06 -6.04 -7.53
N ASN A 162 -30.92 -4.73 -7.30
CA ASN A 162 -30.78 -3.70 -8.32
C ASN A 162 -29.49 -2.93 -7.98
N VAL A 163 -28.62 -2.78 -8.97
CA VAL A 163 -27.38 -2.02 -8.89
C VAL A 163 -27.57 -0.79 -9.75
N ILE A 164 -27.44 0.39 -9.13
CA ILE A 164 -27.59 1.67 -9.83
C ILE A 164 -26.22 2.33 -9.90
N VAL A 165 -25.78 2.66 -11.11
CA VAL A 165 -24.49 3.33 -11.36
C VAL A 165 -24.74 4.54 -12.23
N LEU A 166 -24.16 5.68 -11.84
CA LEU A 166 -24.13 6.91 -12.59
C LEU A 166 -22.74 7.10 -13.19
N SER A 167 -22.69 7.61 -14.40
CA SER A 167 -21.48 7.86 -15.15
C SER A 167 -21.61 9.16 -15.94
N THR A 168 -20.63 10.06 -15.83
CA THR A 168 -20.49 11.22 -16.72
C THR A 168 -19.52 10.95 -17.88
N MET A 169 -18.97 9.73 -17.97
CA MET A 169 -18.00 9.33 -18.99
C MET A 169 -18.63 8.55 -20.15
N HIS A 170 -19.67 7.76 -19.84
CA HIS A 170 -20.28 6.83 -20.77
C HIS A 170 -21.62 7.41 -21.21
N ASN A 171 -21.92 7.37 -22.50
CA ASN A 171 -23.12 7.94 -23.13
C ASN A 171 -23.85 6.94 -24.05
N ASP A 172 -23.54 5.66 -23.95
CA ASP A 172 -24.18 4.60 -24.73
C ASP A 172 -24.87 3.55 -23.83
N ASN A 173 -25.59 2.63 -24.47
CA ASN A 173 -26.29 1.52 -23.82
C ASN A 173 -25.59 0.18 -24.05
N GLN A 174 -24.27 0.19 -24.24
CA GLN A 174 -23.52 -1.02 -24.57
C GLN A 174 -23.57 -2.05 -23.43
N VAL A 175 -23.81 -3.30 -23.83
CA VAL A 175 -23.90 -4.46 -22.94
C VAL A 175 -23.04 -5.56 -23.53
N CYS A 176 -22.06 -6.03 -22.75
CA CYS A 176 -21.23 -7.16 -23.17
C CYS A 176 -22.05 -8.45 -23.28
N ASP A 177 -21.82 -9.21 -24.36
CA ASP A 177 -22.42 -10.53 -24.63
C ASP A 177 -21.91 -11.66 -23.70
N GLY A 178 -21.04 -11.32 -22.74
CA GLY A 178 -20.50 -12.26 -21.78
C GLY A 178 -21.52 -12.74 -20.73
N LYS A 179 -21.07 -13.68 -19.89
CA LYS A 179 -21.89 -14.26 -18.82
C LYS A 179 -22.51 -13.17 -17.93
N GLY A 180 -23.83 -13.06 -18.00
CA GLY A 180 -24.61 -12.14 -17.18
C GLY A 180 -24.84 -10.76 -17.79
N SER A 181 -24.58 -10.55 -19.09
CA SER A 181 -25.04 -9.38 -19.85
C SER A 181 -24.81 -8.06 -19.10
N LYS A 182 -23.57 -7.88 -18.61
CA LYS A 182 -23.22 -6.71 -17.78
C LYS A 182 -22.98 -5.52 -18.69
N PRO A 183 -23.58 -4.34 -18.40
CA PRO A 183 -23.26 -3.11 -19.09
C PRO A 183 -21.79 -2.74 -18.95
N ASP A 184 -21.23 -2.08 -19.96
CA ASP A 184 -19.84 -1.64 -19.96
C ASP A 184 -19.54 -0.69 -18.80
N ILE A 185 -20.49 0.17 -18.44
CA ILE A 185 -20.42 1.03 -17.24
C ILE A 185 -20.19 0.21 -15.95
N ILE A 186 -20.89 -0.94 -15.80
CA ILE A 186 -20.70 -1.84 -14.63
C ILE A 186 -19.32 -2.51 -14.69
N LEU A 187 -18.87 -2.92 -15.88
CA LEU A 187 -17.57 -3.54 -16.05
C LEU A 187 -16.46 -2.56 -15.71
N HIS A 188 -16.52 -1.35 -16.28
CA HIS A 188 -15.61 -0.26 -16.00
C HIS A 188 -15.57 0.08 -14.50
N TYR A 189 -16.72 0.26 -13.86
CA TYR A 189 -16.78 0.48 -12.41
C TYR A 189 -16.12 -0.66 -11.61
N ASN A 190 -16.34 -1.93 -11.99
CA ASN A 190 -15.78 -3.06 -11.26
C ASN A 190 -14.26 -3.15 -11.35
N ILE A 191 -13.66 -2.79 -12.49
CA ILE A 191 -12.20 -2.80 -12.67
C ILE A 191 -11.51 -1.62 -11.98
N THR A 192 -12.21 -0.47 -11.81
CA THR A 192 -11.59 0.75 -11.26
C THR A 192 -11.81 0.96 -9.77
N LYS A 193 -12.92 0.45 -9.19
CA LYS A 193 -13.29 0.69 -7.79
C LYS A 193 -12.29 0.14 -6.75
N GLY A 194 -11.50 -0.88 -7.11
CA GLY A 194 -10.71 -1.67 -6.15
C GLY A 194 -9.41 -1.04 -5.66
N GLY A 195 -9.01 0.15 -6.14
CA GLY A 195 -7.70 0.73 -5.80
C GLY A 195 -7.47 0.95 -4.30
N VAL A 196 -8.44 1.51 -3.56
CA VAL A 196 -8.34 1.70 -2.10
C VAL A 196 -8.47 0.36 -1.36
N ASP A 197 -9.39 -0.51 -1.76
CA ASP A 197 -9.54 -1.85 -1.18
C ASP A 197 -8.24 -2.67 -1.28
N ASN A 198 -7.54 -2.57 -2.41
CA ASN A 198 -6.25 -3.21 -2.62
C ASN A 198 -5.17 -2.62 -1.71
N LEU A 199 -5.13 -1.29 -1.52
CA LEU A 199 -4.24 -0.66 -0.55
C LEU A 199 -4.53 -1.17 0.87
N ASP A 200 -5.81 -1.21 1.27
CA ASP A 200 -6.31 -1.74 2.55
C ASP A 200 -5.94 -3.21 2.77
N LYS A 201 -5.98 -4.02 1.71
CA LYS A 201 -5.57 -5.42 1.76
C LYS A 201 -4.07 -5.57 1.91
N MET A 202 -3.28 -4.76 1.20
CA MET A 202 -1.84 -4.94 1.12
C MET A 202 -1.12 -4.38 2.34
N THR A 203 -1.44 -3.15 2.75
CA THR A 203 -0.67 -2.45 3.79
C THR A 203 -0.54 -3.21 5.13
N PRO A 204 -1.57 -3.88 5.69
CA PRO A 204 -1.47 -4.59 6.97
C PRO A 204 -0.44 -5.73 6.99
N THR A 205 -0.17 -6.37 5.84
CA THR A 205 0.74 -7.53 5.76
C THR A 205 2.15 -7.24 6.28
N TYR A 206 2.62 -6.00 6.16
CA TYR A 206 3.93 -5.55 6.63
C TYR A 206 3.81 -4.24 7.41
N SER A 207 2.82 -4.16 8.29
CA SER A 207 2.56 -2.96 9.07
C SER A 207 3.58 -2.77 10.20
N CYS A 208 3.99 -1.52 10.40
CA CYS A 208 4.74 -1.11 11.58
C CYS A 208 3.86 -0.78 12.79
N GLN A 209 2.53 -0.95 12.69
CA GLN A 209 1.60 -0.68 13.79
C GLN A 209 1.97 -1.48 15.04
N ARG A 210 1.86 -0.82 16.18
CA ARG A 210 2.02 -1.41 17.52
C ARG A 210 0.83 -1.04 18.38
N MET A 211 0.59 -1.85 19.41
CA MET A 211 -0.39 -1.51 20.42
C MET A 211 0.03 -0.21 21.11
N THR A 212 -0.86 0.77 21.13
CA THR A 212 -0.61 2.09 21.70
C THR A 212 -1.91 2.73 22.16
N ALA A 213 -1.85 3.54 23.21
CA ALA A 213 -2.95 4.39 23.64
C ALA A 213 -2.97 5.77 22.93
N ARG A 214 -1.92 6.10 22.16
CA ARG A 214 -1.74 7.42 21.53
C ARG A 214 -2.18 7.39 20.07
N TRP A 215 -3.29 8.06 19.77
CA TRP A 215 -3.85 8.14 18.40
C TRP A 215 -2.88 8.77 17.39
N SER A 216 -2.02 9.70 17.82
CA SER A 216 -1.03 10.33 16.93
C SER A 216 0.01 9.33 16.42
N LEU A 217 0.44 8.38 17.26
CA LEU A 217 1.34 7.30 16.84
C LEU A 217 0.68 6.36 15.84
N VAL A 218 -0.63 6.15 15.96
CA VAL A 218 -1.40 5.34 15.01
C VAL A 218 -1.41 5.99 13.62
N ILE A 219 -1.65 7.30 13.54
CA ILE A 219 -1.55 8.05 12.28
C ILE A 219 -0.15 7.98 11.72
N PHE A 220 0.88 8.16 12.57
CA PHE A 220 2.28 8.07 12.15
C PHE A 220 2.63 6.69 11.55
N CYS A 221 2.21 5.60 12.19
CA CYS A 221 2.38 4.25 11.63
C CYS A 221 1.66 4.09 10.28
N ASN A 222 0.44 4.61 10.14
CA ASN A 222 -0.28 4.57 8.85
C ASN A 222 0.46 5.37 7.77
N ILE A 223 1.06 6.53 8.11
CA ILE A 223 1.89 7.31 7.18
C ILE A 223 3.08 6.47 6.71
N ILE A 224 3.80 5.81 7.62
CA ILE A 224 4.94 4.96 7.26
C ILE A 224 4.50 3.81 6.34
N ASP A 225 3.45 3.08 6.72
CA ASP A 225 2.98 1.91 5.99
C ASP A 225 2.58 2.25 4.55
N VAL A 226 1.83 3.34 4.38
CA VAL A 226 1.39 3.81 3.06
C VAL A 226 2.55 4.42 2.28
N SER A 227 3.46 5.18 2.92
CA SER A 227 4.64 5.73 2.24
C SER A 227 5.58 4.63 1.75
N ALA A 228 5.77 3.57 2.52
CA ALA A 228 6.56 2.41 2.12
C ALA A 228 5.91 1.65 0.95
N TYR A 229 4.57 1.56 0.93
CA TYR A 229 3.83 1.01 -0.21
C TYR A 229 3.97 1.89 -1.47
N ASN A 230 3.80 3.20 -1.34
CA ASN A 230 3.98 4.14 -2.45
C ASN A 230 5.39 4.09 -3.02
N ALA A 231 6.41 4.04 -2.16
CA ALA A 231 7.80 3.89 -2.58
C ALA A 231 8.03 2.57 -3.33
N TYR A 232 7.40 1.47 -2.90
CA TYR A 232 7.44 0.19 -3.60
C TYR A 232 6.82 0.30 -5.00
N VAL A 233 5.65 0.93 -5.13
CA VAL A 233 5.00 1.15 -6.43
C VAL A 233 5.92 1.91 -7.37
N LEU A 234 6.43 3.08 -6.95
CA LEU A 234 7.37 3.89 -7.73
C LEU A 234 8.60 3.10 -8.17
N TRP A 235 9.19 2.33 -7.24
CA TRP A 235 10.36 1.52 -7.54
C TRP A 235 10.08 0.48 -8.62
N THR A 236 8.96 -0.23 -8.52
CA THR A 236 8.60 -1.28 -9.48
C THR A 236 8.16 -0.73 -10.84
N GLU A 237 7.63 0.49 -10.89
CA GLU A 237 7.32 1.15 -12.16
C GLU A 237 8.59 1.67 -12.85
N LYS A 238 9.53 2.25 -12.10
CA LYS A 238 10.81 2.72 -12.65
C LYS A 238 11.75 1.58 -13.03
N HIS A 239 11.67 0.43 -12.33
CA HIS A 239 12.54 -0.73 -12.54
C HIS A 239 11.73 -2.01 -12.78
N PRO A 240 11.05 -2.17 -13.93
CA PRO A 240 10.17 -3.32 -14.18
C PRO A 240 10.91 -4.67 -14.19
N ALA A 241 12.20 -4.68 -14.55
CA ALA A 241 13.04 -5.88 -14.53
C ALA A 241 13.46 -6.30 -13.11
N TRP A 242 13.42 -5.40 -12.12
CA TRP A 242 13.87 -5.68 -10.76
C TRP A 242 13.02 -6.77 -10.12
N ASN A 243 13.66 -7.90 -9.78
CA ASN A 243 13.01 -9.07 -9.19
C ASN A 243 11.78 -9.58 -9.97
N ALA A 244 11.71 -9.39 -11.29
CA ALA A 244 10.51 -9.61 -12.11
C ALA A 244 9.85 -11.00 -11.90
N ARG A 245 10.66 -12.06 -11.74
CA ARG A 245 10.19 -13.45 -11.56
C ARG A 245 9.86 -13.81 -10.10
N ARG A 246 10.09 -12.92 -9.13
CA ARG A 246 9.86 -13.20 -7.69
C ARG A 246 8.42 -12.84 -7.31
N LEU A 247 7.76 -13.74 -6.59
CA LEU A 247 6.39 -13.50 -6.09
C LEU A 247 6.35 -12.59 -4.85
N HIS A 248 7.45 -12.48 -4.09
CA HIS A 248 7.51 -11.76 -2.82
C HIS A 248 8.31 -10.43 -2.90
N LYS A 249 8.23 -9.74 -4.05
CA LYS A 249 8.94 -8.47 -4.34
C LYS A 249 8.80 -7.43 -3.24
N ARG A 250 7.59 -7.23 -2.71
CA ARG A 250 7.34 -6.23 -1.66
C ARG A 250 8.11 -6.51 -0.38
N ARG A 251 8.28 -7.79 0.01
CA ARG A 251 9.09 -8.17 1.18
C ARG A 251 10.55 -7.79 0.97
N LEU A 252 11.10 -8.11 -0.20
CA LEU A 252 12.49 -7.79 -0.56
C LEU A 252 12.71 -6.27 -0.55
N PHE A 253 11.77 -5.53 -1.16
CA PHE A 253 11.83 -4.08 -1.18
C PHE A 253 11.83 -3.48 0.23
N LEU A 254 10.95 -3.95 1.12
CA LEU A 254 10.87 -3.45 2.49
C LEU A 254 12.12 -3.81 3.31
N GLU A 255 12.74 -4.96 3.05
CA GLU A 255 14.00 -5.37 3.68
C GLU A 255 15.15 -4.44 3.24
N GLU A 256 15.28 -4.19 1.94
CA GLU A 256 16.27 -3.26 1.38
C GLU A 256 16.05 -1.83 1.86
N LEU A 257 14.78 -1.36 1.86
CA LEU A 257 14.40 -0.05 2.36
C LEU A 257 14.76 0.10 3.85
N GLY A 258 14.43 -0.90 4.67
CA GLY A 258 14.74 -0.90 6.10
C GLY A 258 16.24 -0.80 6.35
N LYS A 259 17.04 -1.60 5.64
CA LYS A 259 18.51 -1.56 5.71
C LYS A 259 19.06 -0.19 5.30
N ALA A 260 18.63 0.34 4.17
CA ALA A 260 19.09 1.64 3.66
C ALA A 260 18.78 2.80 4.61
N LEU A 261 17.60 2.80 5.26
CA LEU A 261 17.20 3.84 6.20
C LEU A 261 18.03 3.85 7.50
N VAL A 262 18.47 2.68 7.97
CA VAL A 262 19.25 2.58 9.22
C VAL A 262 20.76 2.65 8.99
N GLN A 263 21.24 2.40 7.78
CA GLN A 263 22.66 2.27 7.47
C GLN A 263 23.47 3.52 7.89
N LEU A 264 23.03 4.73 7.51
CA LEU A 264 23.72 5.97 7.89
C LEU A 264 23.80 6.15 9.41
N GLU A 265 22.73 5.85 10.12
CA GLU A 265 22.69 5.95 11.58
C GLU A 265 23.54 4.86 12.24
N MET A 266 23.63 3.67 11.65
CA MET A 266 24.52 2.61 12.12
C MET A 266 25.99 3.00 11.98
N MET A 267 26.39 3.62 10.85
CA MET A 267 27.76 4.08 10.61
C MET A 267 28.15 5.26 11.53
N ARG A 268 27.20 6.13 11.89
CA ARG A 268 27.45 7.29 12.77
C ARG A 268 27.47 6.93 14.26
N ARG A 269 27.17 5.69 14.65
CA ARG A 269 27.14 5.29 16.05
C ARG A 269 28.54 5.35 16.66
N LYS A 270 28.72 6.24 17.64
CA LYS A 270 29.94 6.31 18.46
C LYS A 270 30.11 5.10 19.38
N THR A 271 29.00 4.55 19.85
CA THR A 271 28.99 3.43 20.81
C THR A 271 28.36 2.20 20.18
N LEU A 272 29.05 1.07 20.30
CA LEU A 272 28.52 -0.20 19.82
C LEU A 272 27.31 -0.66 20.65
N PRO A 273 26.34 -1.33 20.01
CA PRO A 273 25.23 -1.97 20.72
C PRO A 273 25.71 -2.94 21.79
N ARG A 274 24.94 -3.07 22.87
CA ARG A 274 25.26 -4.00 23.98
C ARG A 274 25.10 -5.47 23.59
N THR A 275 24.19 -5.78 22.68
CA THR A 275 23.92 -7.17 22.28
C THR A 275 24.91 -7.62 21.21
N ALA A 276 25.47 -8.82 21.38
CA ALA A 276 26.48 -9.37 20.47
C ALA A 276 26.02 -9.39 19.00
N ALA A 277 24.75 -9.75 18.75
CA ALA A 277 24.18 -9.78 17.40
C ALA A 277 24.14 -8.38 16.74
N ALA A 278 23.75 -7.35 17.49
CA ALA A 278 23.68 -5.99 16.96
C ALA A 278 25.07 -5.36 16.83
N LYS A 279 25.99 -5.66 17.78
CA LYS A 279 27.40 -5.28 17.68
C LYS A 279 28.03 -5.83 16.40
N SER A 280 27.91 -7.13 16.18
CA SER A 280 28.41 -7.80 14.97
C SER A 280 27.79 -7.26 13.68
N ALA A 281 26.52 -6.83 13.70
CA ALA A 281 25.89 -6.21 12.54
C ALA A 281 26.44 -4.81 12.22
N VAL A 282 26.78 -4.01 13.24
CA VAL A 282 27.42 -2.70 13.04
C VAL A 282 28.86 -2.86 12.56
N GLU A 283 29.62 -3.78 13.16
CA GLU A 283 31.01 -4.04 12.78
C GLU A 283 31.12 -4.47 11.32
N ARG A 284 30.30 -5.44 10.86
CA ARG A 284 30.27 -5.85 9.45
C ARG A 284 30.01 -4.68 8.49
N LEU A 285 29.10 -3.78 8.84
CA LEU A 285 28.79 -2.64 7.98
C LEU A 285 29.93 -1.62 7.90
N LEU A 286 30.72 -1.48 8.97
CA LEU A 286 31.91 -0.62 8.98
C LEU A 286 33.03 -1.25 8.15
N GLU A 287 33.26 -2.56 8.29
CA GLU A 287 34.23 -3.32 7.49
C GLU A 287 33.90 -3.25 5.98
N ASP A 288 32.63 -3.40 5.61
CA ASP A 288 32.17 -3.30 4.21
C ASP A 288 32.37 -1.88 3.63
N ALA A 289 32.38 -0.84 4.47
CA ALA A 289 32.58 0.54 4.04
C ALA A 289 34.06 0.91 3.86
N GLU A 290 34.98 0.18 4.49
CA GLU A 290 36.43 0.38 4.40
C GLU A 290 37.08 -0.36 3.21
N GLN A 291 36.36 -1.30 2.57
CA GLN A 291 36.83 -1.98 1.36
C GLN A 291 36.63 -1.08 0.12
N PRO A 292 37.70 -0.70 -0.62
CA PRO A 292 37.56 0.04 -1.88
C PRO A 292 36.80 -0.82 -2.89
N SER A 293 35.83 -0.22 -3.57
CA SER A 293 35.06 -0.88 -4.63
C SER A 293 35.96 -1.28 -5.80
N THR A 294 36.46 -2.51 -5.82
CA THR A 294 36.97 -3.15 -7.04
C THR A 294 35.77 -3.78 -7.75
N SER A 295 35.12 -3.01 -8.61
CA SER A 295 34.16 -3.53 -9.57
C SER A 295 34.88 -4.43 -10.58
N GLY A 296 34.86 -5.73 -10.36
CA GLY A 296 35.19 -6.77 -11.33
C GLY A 296 33.92 -7.51 -11.73
N ILE A 297 33.50 -7.35 -12.97
CA ILE A 297 32.51 -8.20 -13.63
C ILE A 297 33.08 -9.62 -13.68
N THR A 298 32.36 -10.60 -13.12
CA THR A 298 32.30 -11.97 -13.68
C THR A 298 31.00 -12.64 -13.26
N ASP A 299 30.21 -12.93 -14.29
CA ASP A 299 29.34 -14.07 -14.54
C ASP A 299 28.61 -14.86 -13.45
N THR A 300 27.36 -15.13 -13.82
CA THR A 300 26.41 -16.12 -13.33
C THR A 300 27.02 -17.34 -12.67
N ASP A 301 26.54 -17.67 -11.47
CA ASP A 301 26.35 -19.08 -11.13
C ASP A 301 25.08 -19.37 -10.32
N THR A 302 24.50 -20.51 -10.68
CA THR A 302 23.13 -20.93 -10.47
C THR A 302 23.11 -21.86 -9.26
N GLY A 303 22.63 -21.39 -8.11
CA GLY A 303 22.63 -22.21 -6.89
C GLY A 303 21.41 -21.95 -6.01
N GLY A 304 20.33 -22.70 -6.24
CA GLY A 304 19.11 -22.63 -5.45
C GLY A 304 19.34 -23.00 -3.97
N LYS A 305 19.02 -22.09 -3.05
CA LYS A 305 18.90 -22.42 -1.62
C LYS A 305 17.43 -22.59 -1.24
N LYS A 306 17.06 -23.84 -0.97
CA LYS A 306 15.79 -24.26 -0.37
C LYS A 306 15.66 -23.67 1.04
N ARG A 307 14.43 -23.29 1.40
CA ARG A 307 14.01 -22.86 2.74
C ARG A 307 14.18 -23.99 3.75
N THR A 308 14.67 -23.69 4.94
CA THR A 308 14.38 -24.47 6.15
C THR A 308 13.55 -23.62 7.12
N HIS A 309 12.44 -24.22 7.53
CA HIS A 309 11.45 -23.70 8.46
C HIS A 309 11.99 -23.88 9.89
N VAL A 310 11.83 -22.88 10.74
CA VAL A 310 12.08 -23.01 12.18
C VAL A 310 10.87 -23.69 12.82
N ASN A 311 11.10 -24.72 13.63
CA ASN A 311 10.48 -24.85 14.95
C ASN A 311 11.09 -25.97 15.80
N SER A 312 11.05 -25.69 17.11
CA SER A 312 11.29 -26.52 18.31
C SER A 312 12.73 -26.86 18.73
N VAL A 313 12.94 -26.50 19.99
CA VAL A 313 14.09 -26.69 20.88
C VAL A 313 14.36 -28.17 21.12
N PHE A 314 15.61 -28.60 20.95
CA PHE A 314 16.26 -29.67 21.74
C PHE A 314 17.76 -29.35 21.81
N GLN A 315 18.31 -29.27 23.02
CA GLN A 315 19.76 -29.28 23.26
C GLN A 315 20.30 -30.67 22.96
N VAL A 316 21.48 -30.77 22.33
CA VAL A 316 22.63 -31.60 22.73
C VAL A 316 23.73 -31.57 21.63
N THR A 317 24.90 -31.09 22.07
CA THR A 317 26.31 -31.31 21.70
C THR A 317 26.84 -31.31 20.24
N THR A 318 27.80 -30.40 20.06
CA THR A 318 29.07 -30.47 19.30
C THR A 318 29.09 -31.03 17.86
N ARG A 319 29.28 -30.12 16.89
CA ARG A 319 30.11 -30.32 15.67
C ARG A 319 30.31 -28.97 14.97
N GLN A 320 31.35 -28.24 15.35
CA GLN A 320 31.82 -27.06 14.61
C GLN A 320 32.68 -27.53 13.43
N ALA A 321 32.28 -27.16 12.22
CA ALA A 321 33.13 -27.26 11.03
C ALA A 321 33.96 -25.98 10.92
N TYR A 322 35.28 -26.12 10.85
CA TYR A 322 36.21 -25.00 10.67
C TYR A 322 36.36 -24.69 9.17
N VAL A 323 36.32 -23.40 8.82
CA VAL A 323 36.70 -22.89 7.49
C VAL A 323 38.02 -22.16 7.66
N VAL A 324 39.08 -22.70 7.03
CA VAL A 324 40.40 -22.04 7.00
C VAL A 324 40.39 -20.96 5.92
N LYS A 325 40.64 -19.72 6.34
CA LYS A 325 40.35 -18.48 5.60
C LYS A 325 41.41 -18.05 4.56
N LYS A 326 42.28 -18.95 4.07
CA LYS A 326 43.45 -18.51 3.27
C LYS A 326 43.79 -19.24 1.97
N CYS A 327 43.02 -20.25 1.52
CA CYS A 327 43.24 -20.83 0.20
C CYS A 327 41.92 -21.38 -0.37
N GLN A 328 41.42 -20.79 -1.46
CA GLN A 328 40.25 -21.31 -2.18
C GLN A 328 40.65 -22.48 -3.08
N LYS A 329 41.06 -23.60 -2.47
CA LYS A 329 41.18 -24.89 -3.15
C LYS A 329 40.42 -25.94 -2.35
N TYR A 330 39.57 -26.70 -3.03
CA TYR A 330 38.82 -27.81 -2.43
C TYR A 330 39.75 -29.02 -2.30
N ILE A 331 40.04 -29.43 -1.07
CA ILE A 331 40.83 -30.62 -0.75
C ILE A 331 39.89 -31.65 -0.11
N CYS A 332 39.96 -32.91 -0.52
CA CYS A 332 39.14 -33.97 0.06
C CYS A 332 39.68 -34.41 1.43
N LYS A 333 38.81 -35.02 2.25
CA LYS A 333 39.13 -35.39 3.65
C LYS A 333 40.31 -36.36 3.79
N ASP A 334 40.49 -37.25 2.82
CA ASP A 334 41.55 -38.26 2.84
C ASP A 334 42.95 -37.65 2.60
N HIS A 335 43.00 -36.42 2.09
CA HIS A 335 44.25 -35.67 1.85
C HIS A 335 44.40 -34.47 2.78
N THR A 336 43.64 -34.40 3.87
CA THR A 336 43.80 -33.39 4.92
C THR A 336 44.34 -34.00 6.20
N GLN A 337 45.45 -33.46 6.70
CA GLN A 337 46.00 -33.83 7.99
C GLN A 337 45.87 -32.63 8.94
N SER A 338 45.22 -32.85 10.09
CA SER A 338 45.02 -31.83 11.11
C SER A 338 46.11 -31.90 12.17
N TYR A 339 46.82 -30.80 12.41
CA TYR A 339 47.77 -30.66 13.50
C TYR A 339 47.33 -29.58 14.49
N CYS A 340 47.77 -29.73 15.75
CA CYS A 340 47.64 -28.73 16.79
C CYS A 340 48.68 -27.62 16.57
N ASN A 341 48.40 -26.37 16.94
CA ASN A 341 49.34 -25.26 16.79
C ASN A 341 50.69 -25.50 17.49
N SER A 342 50.72 -26.27 18.59
CA SER A 342 51.97 -26.66 19.25
C SER A 342 52.75 -27.77 18.54
N CYS A 343 52.13 -28.52 17.63
CA CYS A 343 52.81 -29.50 16.78
C CYS A 343 53.24 -28.91 15.43
N ALA A 344 52.86 -27.65 15.14
CA ALA A 344 53.18 -26.97 13.89
C ALA A 344 54.56 -26.31 13.91
N GLU A 345 55.16 -26.12 15.10
CA GLU A 345 56.45 -25.44 15.25
C GLU A 345 57.67 -26.38 15.14
N GLU A 346 57.45 -27.69 14.93
CA GLU A 346 58.54 -28.68 14.75
C GLU A 346 58.52 -29.38 13.37
N ILE A 347 57.87 -28.78 12.34
CA ILE A 347 57.89 -29.28 10.96
C ILE A 347 58.62 -28.31 10.02
#